data_AF-A0A1A3BKT8-F1
#
_entry.id   AF-A0A1A3BKT8-F1
#
_cell.length_a   1.000
_cell.length_b   1.000
_cell.length_c   1.000
_cell.angle_alpha   90.00
_cell.angle_beta   90.00
_cell.angle_gamma   90.00
#
_symmetry.space_group_name_H-M   'P 1'
#
loop_
_entity.id
_entity.type
_entity.pdbx_description
1 polymer ?
#
loop_
_entity_poly.entity_id
_entity_poly.type
_entity_poly.pdbx_seq_one_letter_code
_entity_poly.pdbx_strand_id
1 'polypeptide(L)'
;MRHWLEHDIVDRGRLPLLCCLIAFILTFFVTRSCVRFIRHRGDRGKPARWWQPRNIHIGAVHIHHVTFGVLLVMVSGLTMVTLAVNGDGPELTVAATLFGIGAALVLDEYALILHLSDVYWEEDGRSSVDAVFAAVAVAGLLMLGLHPLMFILPIRHDGNWVTLQSTLVGALVLTLPLAVVVLLKGKVWTGLLGMFIVVLLVVGAIRLSRPHAPWARWRYTTRPAKMRRALQRERRWRRPVVQAKLWLQGAIAGTPGLPDERAVAAQLDLDVHPAPPPEGTEPIPIAR
;
A
#
# COMPACT_ATOMS: atom_id res chain seq x y z
N MET A 1 20.37 23.16 7.39
CA MET A 1 19.70 22.45 6.27
C MET A 1 20.65 22.09 5.13
N ARG A 2 21.38 23.03 4.50
CA ARG A 2 22.34 22.71 3.41
C ARG A 2 23.41 21.68 3.80
N HIS A 3 24.05 21.85 4.95
CA HIS A 3 25.10 20.93 5.42
C HIS A 3 24.59 19.50 5.71
N TRP A 4 23.31 19.32 6.05
CA TRP A 4 22.72 17.99 6.22
C TRP A 4 22.39 17.35 4.85
N LEU A 5 21.92 18.16 3.90
CA LEU A 5 21.63 17.72 2.54
C LEU A 5 22.90 17.27 1.81
N GLU A 6 23.99 18.03 1.92
CA GLU A 6 25.26 17.70 1.29
C GLU A 6 25.88 16.43 1.93
N HIS A 7 25.98 16.37 3.26
CA HIS A 7 26.73 15.30 3.95
C HIS A 7 25.97 13.97 4.11
N ASP A 8 24.64 13.97 4.30
CA ASP A 8 23.88 12.73 4.54
C ASP A 8 23.12 12.22 3.31
N ILE A 9 22.87 13.07 2.31
CA ILE A 9 22.09 12.69 1.12
C ILE A 9 22.96 12.64 -0.14
N VAL A 10 23.74 13.68 -0.42
CA VAL A 10 24.62 13.72 -1.60
C VAL A 10 25.82 12.80 -1.40
N ASP A 11 26.54 12.94 -0.29
CA ASP A 11 27.77 12.15 -0.03
C ASP A 11 27.49 10.65 0.23
N ARG A 12 26.29 10.29 0.69
CA ARG A 12 25.88 8.87 0.85
C ARG A 12 25.26 8.25 -0.41
N GLY A 13 25.23 8.97 -1.54
CA GLY A 13 24.65 8.48 -2.80
C GLY A 13 23.13 8.27 -2.77
N ARG A 14 22.41 8.91 -1.84
CA ARG A 14 20.94 8.75 -1.66
C ARG A 14 20.12 9.75 -2.46
N LEU A 15 20.76 10.69 -3.16
CA LEU A 15 20.13 11.72 -3.97
C LEU A 15 19.12 11.16 -5.00
N PRO A 16 19.43 10.09 -5.78
CA PRO A 16 18.46 9.53 -6.74
C PRO A 16 17.18 9.02 -6.06
N LEU A 17 17.32 8.34 -4.90
CA LEU A 17 16.17 7.81 -4.14
C LEU A 17 15.30 8.94 -3.56
N LEU A 18 15.92 10.01 -3.05
CA LEU A 18 15.19 11.17 -2.55
C LEU A 18 14.41 11.86 -3.68
N CYS A 19 15.06 12.12 -4.82
CA CYS A 19 14.40 12.73 -5.97
C CYS A 19 13.26 11.86 -6.51
N CYS A 20 13.45 10.54 -6.57
CA CYS A 20 12.40 9.58 -6.89
C CYS A 20 11.20 9.69 -5.94
N LEU A 21 11.44 9.70 -4.63
CA LEU A 21 10.38 9.80 -3.62
C LEU A 21 9.62 11.13 -3.70
N ILE A 22 10.34 12.25 -3.83
CA ILE A 22 9.72 13.58 -3.96
C ILE A 22 8.89 13.64 -5.24
N ALA A 23 9.44 13.20 -6.37
CA ALA A 23 8.73 13.19 -7.64
C ALA A 23 7.48 12.32 -7.58
N PHE A 24 7.58 11.13 -6.99
CA PHE A 24 6.45 10.23 -6.77
C PHE A 24 5.32 10.90 -5.97
N ILE A 25 5.65 11.49 -4.81
CA ILE A 25 4.67 12.17 -3.94
C ILE A 25 4.01 13.34 -4.67
N LEU A 26 4.82 14.21 -5.29
CA LEU A 26 4.31 15.39 -5.99
C LEU A 26 3.41 15.00 -7.17
N THR A 27 3.84 14.05 -8.00
CA THR A 27 3.06 13.56 -9.14
C THR A 27 1.72 12.99 -8.67
N PHE A 28 1.70 12.16 -7.62
CA PHE A 28 0.46 11.63 -7.09
C PHE A 28 -0.50 12.73 -6.61
N PHE A 29 -0.01 13.72 -5.86
CA PHE A 29 -0.86 14.84 -5.44
C PHE A 29 -1.38 15.66 -6.62
N VAL A 30 -0.55 15.87 -7.64
CA VAL A 30 -0.94 16.59 -8.86
C VAL A 30 -2.01 15.82 -9.63
N THR A 31 -1.82 14.52 -9.90
CA THR A 31 -2.82 13.73 -10.65
C THR A 31 -4.14 13.64 -9.88
N ARG A 32 -4.07 13.38 -8.57
CA ARG A 32 -5.25 13.34 -7.69
C ARG A 32 -6.02 14.66 -7.69
N SER A 33 -5.30 15.78 -7.62
CA SER A 33 -5.89 17.11 -7.66
C SER A 33 -6.52 17.41 -9.02
N CYS A 34 -5.86 17.01 -10.11
CA CYS A 34 -6.40 17.14 -11.47
C CYS A 34 -7.69 16.33 -11.65
N VAL A 35 -7.73 15.06 -11.23
CA VAL A 35 -8.92 14.20 -11.32
C VAL A 35 -10.06 14.79 -10.48
N ARG A 36 -9.77 15.23 -9.24
CA ARG A 36 -10.77 15.87 -8.37
C ARG A 36 -11.31 17.16 -9.00
N PHE A 37 -10.46 17.97 -9.61
CA PHE A 37 -10.85 19.18 -10.31
C PHE A 37 -11.73 18.88 -11.53
N ILE A 38 -11.39 17.86 -12.32
CA ILE A 38 -12.18 17.42 -13.49
C ILE A 38 -13.58 16.95 -13.05
N ARG A 39 -13.67 16.09 -12.02
CA ARG A 39 -14.96 15.60 -11.49
C ARG A 39 -15.82 16.74 -10.97
N HIS A 40 -15.27 17.59 -10.11
CA HIS A 40 -15.97 18.75 -9.54
C HIS A 40 -16.44 19.75 -10.61
N ARG A 41 -15.70 19.89 -11.71
CA ARG A 41 -16.11 20.69 -12.87
C ARG A 41 -17.27 20.04 -13.62
N GLY A 42 -17.20 18.72 -13.84
CA GLY A 42 -18.25 17.93 -14.48
C GLY A 42 -19.58 18.07 -13.76
N ASP A 43 -19.57 17.93 -12.43
CA ASP A 43 -20.76 18.09 -11.57
C ASP A 43 -21.38 19.50 -11.65
N ARG A 44 -20.56 20.51 -11.99
CA ARG A 44 -21.00 21.91 -12.17
C ARG A 44 -21.34 22.29 -13.62
N GLY A 45 -21.29 21.34 -14.56
CA GLY A 45 -21.68 21.55 -15.96
C GLY A 45 -20.82 22.56 -16.75
N LYS A 46 -19.60 22.86 -16.30
CA LYS A 46 -18.74 23.87 -16.97
C LYS A 46 -17.89 23.24 -18.09
N PRO A 47 -17.92 23.78 -19.33
CA PRO A 47 -17.06 23.29 -20.41
C PRO A 47 -15.57 23.54 -20.11
N ALA A 48 -14.71 22.62 -20.55
CA ALA A 48 -13.27 22.70 -20.37
C ALA A 48 -12.66 23.81 -21.25
N ARG A 49 -11.84 24.70 -20.67
CA ARG A 49 -10.98 25.60 -21.46
C ARG A 49 -9.79 24.82 -22.05
N TRP A 50 -9.20 25.32 -23.14
CA TRP A 50 -8.09 24.68 -23.86
C TRP A 50 -6.86 24.35 -22.99
N TRP A 51 -6.59 25.17 -21.96
CA TRP A 51 -5.48 24.98 -21.01
C TRP A 51 -5.83 24.13 -19.79
N GLN A 52 -7.08 23.66 -19.65
CA GLN A 52 -7.53 22.90 -18.48
C GLN A 52 -7.39 21.39 -18.70
N PRO A 53 -7.08 20.62 -17.65
CA PRO A 53 -6.95 19.18 -17.75
C PRO A 53 -8.29 18.54 -18.20
N ARG A 54 -8.18 17.56 -19.09
CA ARG A 54 -9.29 16.82 -19.70
C ARG A 54 -8.86 15.38 -19.95
N ASN A 55 -9.83 14.47 -19.91
CA ASN A 55 -9.64 13.07 -20.27
C ASN A 55 -9.15 12.94 -21.72
N ILE A 56 -8.14 12.10 -21.92
CA ILE A 56 -7.51 11.87 -23.23
C ILE A 56 -8.29 10.77 -23.95
N HIS A 57 -8.86 11.13 -25.09
CA HIS A 57 -9.58 10.20 -25.96
C HIS A 57 -8.92 10.21 -27.33
N ILE A 58 -8.60 9.04 -27.87
CA ILE A 58 -8.22 8.86 -29.27
C ILE A 58 -9.36 8.07 -29.94
N GLY A 59 -10.17 8.77 -30.74
CA GLY A 59 -11.41 8.20 -31.29
C GLY A 59 -12.38 7.82 -30.18
N ALA A 60 -12.75 6.54 -30.11
CA ALA A 60 -13.64 5.98 -29.07
C ALA A 60 -12.91 5.45 -27.83
N VAL A 61 -11.57 5.42 -27.83
CA VAL A 61 -10.78 4.79 -26.75
C VAL A 61 -10.32 5.84 -25.74
N HIS A 62 -10.65 5.62 -24.47
CA HIS A 62 -10.16 6.42 -23.34
C HIS A 62 -8.77 5.92 -22.91
N ILE A 63 -7.77 6.80 -22.98
CA ILE A 63 -6.41 6.47 -22.56
C ILE A 63 -6.25 6.82 -21.09
N HIS A 64 -6.10 5.78 -20.26
CA HIS A 64 -5.79 5.93 -18.85
C HIS A 64 -4.34 6.37 -18.67
N HIS A 65 -4.09 7.29 -17.76
CA HIS A 65 -2.76 7.86 -17.52
C HIS A 65 -1.73 6.82 -17.03
N VAL A 66 -2.20 5.67 -16.52
CA VAL A 66 -1.41 4.46 -16.24
C VAL A 66 -0.53 4.04 -17.42
N THR A 67 -1.00 4.20 -18.66
CA THR A 67 -0.25 3.82 -19.88
C THR A 67 1.04 4.62 -20.03
N PHE A 68 0.97 5.94 -19.83
CA PHE A 68 2.15 6.80 -19.77
C PHE A 68 3.04 6.44 -18.59
N GLY A 69 2.43 6.11 -17.44
CA GLY A 69 3.14 5.63 -16.26
C GLY A 69 3.99 4.39 -16.55
N VAL A 70 3.41 3.36 -17.18
CA VAL A 70 4.11 2.13 -17.56
C VAL A 70 5.27 2.42 -18.50
N LEU A 71 5.06 3.20 -19.56
CA LEU A 71 6.14 3.56 -20.49
C LEU A 71 7.28 4.27 -19.77
N LEU A 72 6.94 5.20 -18.88
CA LEU A 72 7.92 6.01 -18.18
C LEU A 72 8.71 5.18 -17.15
N VAL A 73 8.07 4.23 -16.46
CA VAL A 73 8.74 3.22 -15.60
C VAL A 73 9.66 2.32 -16.43
N MET A 74 9.21 1.82 -17.58
CA MET A 74 10.00 0.92 -18.42
C MET A 74 11.25 1.61 -18.97
N VAL A 75 11.09 2.81 -19.53
CA VAL A 75 12.22 3.58 -20.07
C VAL A 75 13.19 3.96 -18.96
N SER A 76 12.71 4.55 -17.88
CA SER A 76 13.59 4.97 -16.77
C SER A 76 14.27 3.79 -16.07
N GLY A 77 13.57 2.68 -15.88
CA GLY A 77 14.13 1.45 -15.30
C GLY A 77 15.23 0.86 -16.19
N LEU A 78 15.01 0.79 -17.51
CA LEU A 78 16.05 0.38 -18.45
C LEU A 78 17.25 1.32 -18.42
N THR A 79 17.01 2.63 -18.41
CA THR A 79 18.07 3.65 -18.28
C THR A 79 18.87 3.45 -17.00
N MET A 80 18.23 3.23 -15.84
CA MET A 80 18.96 2.93 -14.60
C MET A 80 19.81 1.69 -14.71
N VAL A 81 19.31 0.60 -15.32
CA VAL A 81 20.08 -0.64 -15.50
C VAL A 81 21.32 -0.38 -16.36
N THR A 82 21.19 0.42 -17.43
CA THR A 82 22.33 0.78 -18.28
C THR A 82 23.34 1.68 -17.54
N LEU A 83 22.86 2.57 -16.68
CA LEU A 83 23.67 3.49 -15.89
C LEU A 83 24.25 2.84 -14.63
N ALA A 84 23.78 1.65 -14.22
CA ALA A 84 24.22 1.01 -12.98
C ALA A 84 25.71 0.63 -12.99
N VAL A 85 26.33 0.49 -14.16
CA VAL A 85 27.73 0.04 -14.30
C VAL A 85 28.68 1.22 -14.50
N ASN A 86 28.30 2.22 -15.30
CA ASN A 86 29.18 3.31 -15.75
C ASN A 86 28.54 4.71 -15.66
N GLY A 87 27.34 4.82 -15.10
CA GLY A 87 26.57 6.06 -15.13
C GLY A 87 26.99 7.06 -14.07
N ASP A 88 26.96 8.33 -14.44
CA ASP A 88 27.21 9.44 -13.53
C ASP A 88 26.01 9.71 -12.62
N GLY A 89 26.28 10.17 -11.39
CA GLY A 89 25.27 10.50 -10.37
C GLY A 89 24.07 11.36 -10.84
N PRO A 90 24.24 12.44 -11.65
CA PRO A 90 23.12 13.24 -12.14
C PRO A 90 22.20 12.49 -13.11
N GLU A 91 22.74 11.66 -14.00
CA GLU A 91 21.94 10.89 -14.97
C GLU A 91 21.06 9.86 -14.25
N LEU A 92 21.64 9.18 -13.26
CA LEU A 92 20.90 8.26 -12.40
C LEU A 92 19.79 8.98 -11.61
N THR A 93 20.05 10.22 -11.19
CA THR A 93 19.05 11.05 -10.48
C THR A 93 17.88 11.44 -11.37
N VAL A 94 18.14 11.79 -12.63
CA VAL A 94 17.08 12.09 -13.62
C VAL A 94 16.27 10.82 -13.91
N ALA A 95 16.94 9.69 -14.15
CA ALA A 95 16.27 8.41 -14.35
C ALA A 95 15.40 8.04 -13.13
N ALA A 96 15.89 8.26 -11.91
CA ALA A 96 15.13 8.03 -10.67
C ALA A 96 13.95 8.96 -10.48
N THR A 97 14.09 10.22 -10.85
CA THR A 97 13.00 11.19 -10.86
C THR A 97 11.90 10.74 -11.81
N LEU A 98 12.26 10.37 -13.05
CA LEU A 98 11.31 9.84 -14.02
C LEU A 98 10.65 8.58 -13.48
N PHE A 99 11.41 7.60 -12.99
CA PHE A 99 10.85 6.39 -12.40
C PHE A 99 9.80 6.70 -11.33
N GLY A 100 10.06 7.65 -10.43
CA GLY A 100 9.11 8.11 -9.42
C GLY A 100 7.81 8.67 -10.01
N ILE A 101 7.91 9.52 -11.04
CA ILE A 101 6.74 10.05 -11.77
C ILE A 101 5.93 8.89 -12.36
N GLY A 102 6.60 7.97 -13.07
CA GLY A 102 5.93 6.85 -13.74
C GLY A 102 5.22 5.93 -12.75
N ALA A 103 5.91 5.59 -11.66
CA ALA A 103 5.35 4.75 -10.60
C ALA A 103 4.12 5.41 -9.93
N ALA A 104 4.12 6.73 -9.75
CA ALA A 104 2.97 7.45 -9.21
C ALA A 104 1.75 7.39 -10.14
N LEU A 105 1.96 7.57 -11.44
CA LEU A 105 0.90 7.43 -12.45
C LEU A 105 0.33 6.01 -12.50
N VAL A 106 1.16 5.00 -12.29
CA VAL A 106 0.69 3.60 -12.23
C VAL A 106 -0.12 3.34 -10.97
N LEU A 107 0.36 3.79 -9.81
CA LEU A 107 -0.31 3.53 -8.53
C LEU A 107 -1.58 4.36 -8.30
N ASP A 108 -1.75 5.50 -8.97
CA ASP A 108 -3.02 6.27 -8.89
C ASP A 108 -4.21 5.48 -9.46
N GLU A 109 -3.95 4.60 -10.44
CA GLU A 109 -4.91 3.68 -11.10
C GLU A 109 -4.87 2.25 -10.56
N TYR A 110 -4.24 2.04 -9.38
CA TYR A 110 -4.07 0.70 -8.80
C TYR A 110 -5.37 -0.12 -8.73
N ALA A 111 -6.49 0.54 -8.42
CA ALA A 111 -7.81 -0.09 -8.36
C ALA A 111 -8.23 -0.74 -9.70
N LEU A 112 -7.97 -0.06 -10.81
CA LEU A 112 -8.32 -0.51 -12.15
C LEU A 112 -7.38 -1.62 -12.65
N ILE A 113 -6.09 -1.53 -12.29
CA ILE A 113 -5.07 -2.53 -12.67
C ILE A 113 -5.41 -3.90 -12.06
N LEU A 114 -5.82 -3.94 -10.80
CA LEU A 114 -6.16 -5.21 -10.12
C LEU A 114 -7.63 -5.63 -10.26
N HIS A 115 -8.40 -4.94 -11.11
CA HIS A 115 -9.82 -5.21 -11.34
C HIS A 115 -10.56 -5.57 -10.04
N LEU A 116 -10.42 -4.70 -9.04
CA LEU A 116 -10.96 -4.91 -7.69
C LEU A 116 -12.48 -4.75 -7.68
N SER A 117 -13.19 -5.72 -8.28
CA SER A 117 -14.63 -5.93 -8.14
C SER A 117 -14.98 -6.69 -6.85
N ASP A 118 -13.98 -7.04 -6.04
CA ASP A 118 -14.18 -7.85 -4.84
C ASP A 118 -14.56 -6.96 -3.66
N VAL A 119 -15.66 -7.33 -2.99
CA VAL A 119 -16.45 -6.69 -1.91
C VAL A 119 -15.64 -6.04 -0.76
N TYR A 120 -14.32 -6.23 -0.71
CA TYR A 120 -13.42 -5.63 0.27
C TYR A 120 -13.02 -4.17 -0.04
N TRP A 121 -13.22 -3.66 -1.26
CA TRP A 121 -12.63 -2.38 -1.70
C TRP A 121 -13.53 -1.41 -2.49
N GLU A 122 -14.85 -1.45 -2.33
CA GLU A 122 -15.84 -0.64 -3.11
C GLU A 122 -15.72 0.91 -2.99
N GLU A 123 -14.66 1.45 -2.39
CA GLU A 123 -14.31 2.86 -2.52
C GLU A 123 -13.10 2.97 -3.47
N ASP A 124 -13.31 2.96 -4.80
CA ASP A 124 -12.26 2.99 -5.87
C ASP A 124 -11.15 4.04 -5.65
N GLY A 125 -11.46 5.13 -4.94
CA GLY A 125 -10.49 6.16 -4.60
C GLY A 125 -9.60 5.86 -3.39
N ARG A 126 -9.97 4.94 -2.48
CA ARG A 126 -9.27 4.72 -1.20
C ARG A 126 -8.16 3.68 -1.31
N SER A 127 -8.33 2.67 -2.15
CA SER A 127 -7.33 1.62 -2.39
C SER A 127 -6.05 2.17 -3.02
N SER A 128 -6.14 3.13 -3.95
CA SER A 128 -4.96 3.79 -4.53
C SER A 128 -4.21 4.64 -3.50
N VAL A 129 -4.92 5.29 -2.58
CA VAL A 129 -4.31 6.07 -1.50
C VAL A 129 -3.52 5.17 -0.55
N ASP A 130 -4.09 4.02 -0.14
CA ASP A 130 -3.41 3.05 0.73
C ASP A 130 -2.13 2.48 0.07
N ALA A 131 -2.21 2.15 -1.23
CA ALA A 131 -1.06 1.66 -2.00
C ALA A 131 0.06 2.70 -2.07
N VAL A 132 -0.29 3.97 -2.28
CA VAL A 132 0.67 5.08 -2.32
C VAL A 132 1.31 5.32 -0.96
N PHE A 133 0.53 5.31 0.14
CA PHE A 133 1.10 5.43 1.49
C PHE A 133 2.07 4.27 1.80
N ALA A 134 1.75 3.05 1.37
CA ALA A 134 2.64 1.91 1.52
C ALA A 134 3.94 2.10 0.72
N ALA A 135 3.85 2.54 -0.54
CA ALA A 135 5.01 2.84 -1.38
C ALA A 135 5.90 3.94 -0.77
N VAL A 136 5.30 5.04 -0.29
CA VAL A 136 6.03 6.12 0.40
C VAL A 136 6.70 5.62 1.67
N ALA A 137 6.01 4.81 2.47
CA ALA A 137 6.59 4.25 3.70
C ALA A 137 7.81 3.36 3.40
N VAL A 138 7.70 2.48 2.40
CA VAL A 138 8.80 1.60 1.98
C VAL A 138 9.96 2.41 1.42
N ALA A 139 9.70 3.32 0.48
CA ALA A 139 10.73 4.17 -0.10
C ALA A 139 11.40 5.07 0.96
N GLY A 140 10.64 5.59 1.91
CA GLY A 140 11.15 6.35 3.05
C GLY A 140 12.05 5.52 3.96
N LEU A 141 11.65 4.27 4.28
CA LEU A 141 12.49 3.35 5.05
C LEU A 141 13.80 3.03 4.31
N LEU A 142 13.73 2.74 3.01
CA LEU A 142 14.91 2.51 2.16
C LEU A 142 15.81 3.75 2.11
N MET A 143 15.23 4.96 2.01
CA MET A 143 15.97 6.22 2.04
C MET A 143 16.65 6.46 3.40
N LEU A 144 16.06 6.01 4.51
CA LEU A 144 16.70 6.03 5.83
C LEU A 144 17.84 4.99 5.93
N GLY A 145 18.00 4.12 4.94
CA GLY A 145 19.02 3.06 4.91
C GLY A 145 18.56 1.77 5.58
N LEU A 146 17.28 1.70 5.96
CA LEU A 146 16.67 0.47 6.45
C LEU A 146 16.34 -0.39 5.23
N HIS A 147 17.24 -1.30 4.88
CA HIS A 147 16.90 -2.37 3.95
C HIS A 147 16.29 -3.55 4.72
N PRO A 148 15.24 -4.21 4.20
CA PRO A 148 14.70 -5.44 4.79
C PRO A 148 15.77 -6.50 5.04
N LEU A 149 16.78 -6.53 4.18
CA LEU A 149 17.92 -7.45 4.24
C LEU A 149 18.89 -7.13 5.39
N MET A 150 18.90 -5.92 5.96
CA MET A 150 19.83 -5.52 7.03
C MET A 150 19.62 -6.30 8.33
N PHE A 151 18.40 -6.78 8.56
CA PHE A 151 18.06 -7.60 9.72
C PHE A 151 18.21 -9.10 9.45
N ILE A 152 18.45 -9.46 8.19
CA ILE A 152 18.71 -10.82 7.69
C ILE A 152 20.22 -11.07 7.59
N LEU A 153 20.98 -10.01 7.29
CA LEU A 153 22.44 -9.96 7.24
C LEU A 153 22.99 -9.51 8.61
N PRO A 154 23.35 -10.42 9.53
CA PRO A 154 24.13 -9.98 10.67
C PRO A 154 25.48 -9.46 10.16
N ILE A 155 25.74 -8.17 10.34
CA ILE A 155 27.07 -7.59 10.20
C ILE A 155 27.90 -8.14 11.38
N ARG A 156 28.33 -9.40 11.28
CA ARG A 156 29.36 -9.97 12.14
C ARG A 156 30.59 -10.16 11.26
N HIS A 157 31.53 -9.22 11.36
CA HIS A 157 32.85 -9.28 10.74
C HIS A 157 33.75 -10.27 11.48
N ASP A 158 33.33 -11.54 11.55
CA ASP A 158 34.13 -12.62 12.14
C ASP A 158 34.33 -13.69 11.06
N GLY A 159 35.20 -13.39 10.07
CA GLY A 159 36.01 -14.28 9.21
C GLY A 159 35.50 -15.60 8.60
N ASN A 160 34.33 -16.14 8.93
CA ASN A 160 33.93 -17.49 8.54
C ASN A 160 32.73 -17.47 7.57
N TRP A 161 33.03 -17.73 6.31
CA TRP A 161 32.08 -17.73 5.19
C TRP A 161 30.87 -18.66 5.42
N VAL A 162 31.09 -19.78 6.11
CA VAL A 162 30.04 -20.77 6.41
C VAL A 162 29.01 -20.25 7.41
N THR A 163 29.42 -19.50 8.44
CA THR A 163 28.50 -18.88 9.40
C THR A 163 27.68 -17.76 8.76
N LEU A 164 28.27 -17.00 7.83
CA LEU A 164 27.55 -15.97 7.09
C LEU A 164 26.46 -16.58 6.19
N GLN A 165 26.83 -17.61 5.40
CA GLN A 165 25.89 -18.29 4.51
C GLN A 165 24.77 -19.00 5.26
N SER A 166 25.08 -19.73 6.32
CA SER A 166 24.06 -20.43 7.14
C SER A 166 23.11 -19.45 7.82
N THR A 167 23.60 -18.30 8.31
CA THR A 167 22.72 -17.29 8.93
C THR A 167 21.82 -16.63 7.90
N LEU A 168 22.35 -16.33 6.71
CA LEU A 168 21.58 -15.80 5.58
C LEU A 168 20.46 -16.74 5.14
N VAL A 169 20.80 -18.01 4.90
CA VAL A 169 19.82 -19.03 4.52
C VAL A 169 18.80 -19.22 5.64
N GLY A 170 19.21 -19.28 6.91
CA GLY A 170 18.32 -19.41 8.05
C GLY A 170 17.36 -18.23 8.19
N ALA A 171 17.85 -17.00 8.04
CA ALA A 171 17.02 -15.81 8.11
C ALA A 171 16.04 -15.72 6.91
N LEU A 172 16.46 -16.09 5.71
CA LEU A 172 15.58 -16.17 4.53
C LEU A 172 14.46 -17.21 4.70
N VAL A 173 14.82 -18.42 5.14
CA VAL A 173 13.90 -19.54 5.39
C VAL A 173 12.93 -19.23 6.53
N LEU A 174 13.30 -18.37 7.49
CA LEU A 174 12.41 -17.97 8.57
C LEU A 174 11.51 -16.79 8.17
N THR A 175 12.09 -15.71 7.65
CA THR A 175 11.39 -14.42 7.47
C THR A 175 10.41 -14.42 6.30
N LEU A 176 10.78 -15.01 5.16
CA LEU A 176 9.90 -15.03 3.98
C LEU A 176 8.62 -15.84 4.23
N PRO A 177 8.67 -17.07 4.79
CA PRO A 177 7.45 -17.80 5.10
C PRO A 177 6.59 -17.09 6.16
N LEU A 178 7.23 -16.44 7.15
CA LEU A 178 6.49 -15.63 8.13
C LEU A 178 5.76 -14.46 7.45
N ALA A 179 6.42 -13.74 6.54
CA ALA A 179 5.79 -12.67 5.77
C ALA A 179 4.61 -13.19 4.93
N VAL A 180 4.78 -14.31 4.24
CA VAL A 180 3.69 -14.97 3.48
C VAL A 180 2.53 -15.33 4.40
N VAL A 181 2.78 -15.90 5.58
CA VAL A 181 1.74 -16.23 6.56
C VAL A 181 1.01 -14.96 7.02
N VAL A 182 1.72 -13.87 7.30
CA VAL A 182 1.10 -12.59 7.72
C VAL A 182 0.23 -11.99 6.61
N LEU A 183 0.68 -12.07 5.35
CA LEU A 183 -0.07 -11.62 4.17
C LEU A 183 -1.32 -12.47 3.95
N LEU A 184 -1.21 -13.80 4.01
CA LEU A 184 -2.35 -14.72 3.91
C LEU A 184 -3.40 -14.49 5.01
N LYS A 185 -2.97 -13.94 6.15
CA LYS A 185 -3.84 -13.54 7.28
C LYS A 185 -4.50 -12.17 7.10
N GLY A 186 -4.29 -11.51 5.96
CA GLY A 186 -4.89 -10.23 5.58
C GLY A 186 -4.29 -9.03 6.31
N LYS A 187 -3.06 -9.12 6.83
CA LYS A 187 -2.43 -8.03 7.59
C LYS A 187 -1.28 -7.40 6.83
N VAL A 188 -1.60 -6.85 5.66
CA VAL A 188 -0.63 -6.26 4.70
C VAL A 188 0.33 -5.29 5.39
N TRP A 189 -0.18 -4.34 6.18
CA TRP A 189 0.63 -3.36 6.91
C TRP A 189 1.60 -3.98 7.92
N THR A 190 1.18 -4.99 8.69
CA THR A 190 2.09 -5.66 9.64
C THR A 190 3.09 -6.57 8.94
N GLY A 191 2.73 -7.11 7.77
CA GLY A 191 3.65 -7.86 6.93
C GLY A 191 4.73 -6.95 6.35
N LEU A 192 4.31 -5.82 5.77
CA LEU A 192 5.18 -4.82 5.17
C LEU A 192 6.14 -4.22 6.21
N LEU A 193 5.62 -3.70 7.33
CA LEU A 193 6.46 -3.17 8.40
C LEU A 193 7.27 -4.28 9.08
N GLY A 194 6.73 -5.50 9.12
CA GLY A 194 7.41 -6.66 9.66
C GLY A 194 8.61 -7.13 8.85
N MET A 195 8.65 -6.86 7.53
CA MET A 195 9.85 -7.11 6.73
C MET A 195 11.06 -6.30 7.21
N PHE A 196 10.82 -5.16 7.86
CA PHE A 196 11.87 -4.36 8.50
C PHE A 196 12.05 -4.71 9.98
N ILE A 197 11.00 -5.22 10.64
CA ILE A 197 11.01 -5.54 12.07
C ILE A 197 10.48 -6.97 12.27
N VAL A 198 11.39 -7.94 12.30
CA VAL A 198 11.06 -9.38 12.38
C VAL A 198 10.10 -9.72 13.54
N VAL A 199 10.20 -8.99 14.67
CA VAL A 199 9.28 -9.14 15.81
C VAL A 199 7.82 -8.92 15.40
N LEU A 200 7.54 -7.95 14.52
CA LEU A 200 6.19 -7.71 14.01
C LEU A 200 5.69 -8.85 13.11
N LEU A 201 6.58 -9.53 12.38
CA LEU A 201 6.20 -10.74 11.62
C LEU A 201 5.81 -11.87 12.56
N VAL A 202 6.59 -12.10 13.62
CA VAL A 202 6.28 -13.14 14.63
C VAL A 202 4.94 -12.85 15.31
N VAL A 203 4.73 -11.61 15.77
CA VAL A 203 3.47 -11.17 16.38
C VAL A 203 2.31 -11.27 15.37
N GLY A 204 2.53 -10.87 14.12
CA GLY A 204 1.57 -10.95 13.03
C GLY A 204 1.15 -12.38 12.71
N ALA A 205 2.12 -13.30 12.71
CA ALA A 205 1.94 -14.73 12.42
C ALA A 205 1.22 -15.45 13.57
N ILE A 206 1.56 -15.16 14.83
CA ILE A 206 0.91 -15.76 16.01
C ILE A 206 -0.53 -15.24 16.17
N ARG A 207 -0.77 -13.94 15.97
CA ARG A 207 -2.10 -13.35 16.15
C ARG A 207 -3.13 -13.92 15.17
N LEU A 208 -4.39 -14.00 15.62
CA LEU A 208 -5.55 -14.38 14.78
C LEU A 208 -5.58 -13.62 13.45
N SER A 209 -6.04 -14.28 12.38
CA SER A 209 -6.21 -13.66 11.06
C SER A 209 -7.41 -12.73 11.02
N ARG A 210 -7.45 -11.84 10.02
CA ARG A 210 -8.65 -11.09 9.68
C ARG A 210 -9.76 -12.05 9.25
N PRO A 211 -11.04 -11.76 9.56
CA PRO A 211 -12.16 -12.66 9.29
C PRO A 211 -12.45 -12.84 7.78
N HIS A 212 -12.15 -11.84 6.95
CA HIS A 212 -12.29 -11.88 5.49
C HIS A 212 -11.05 -12.43 4.75
N ALA A 213 -9.96 -12.77 5.44
CA ALA A 213 -8.72 -13.17 4.78
C ALA A 213 -8.75 -14.62 4.22
N PRO A 214 -7.93 -14.94 3.20
CA PRO A 214 -7.82 -16.29 2.66
C PRO A 214 -7.51 -17.36 3.73
N TRP A 215 -6.68 -17.00 4.73
CA TRP A 215 -6.38 -17.88 5.86
C TRP A 215 -7.62 -18.23 6.70
N ALA A 216 -8.55 -17.29 6.89
CA ALA A 216 -9.79 -17.54 7.62
C ALA A 216 -10.72 -18.48 6.83
N ARG A 217 -10.78 -18.30 5.50
CA ARG A 217 -11.54 -19.17 4.59
C ARG A 217 -11.09 -20.63 4.66
N TRP A 218 -9.78 -20.88 4.73
CA TRP A 218 -9.26 -22.25 4.80
C TRP A 218 -9.30 -22.85 6.22
N ARG A 219 -9.04 -22.03 7.25
CA ARG A 219 -8.78 -22.56 8.60
C ARG A 219 -9.93 -22.39 9.60
N TYR A 220 -10.75 -21.36 9.42
CA TYR A 220 -11.77 -20.96 10.40
C TYR A 220 -13.19 -21.37 10.00
N THR A 221 -13.43 -21.67 8.72
CA THR A 221 -14.69 -22.23 8.23
C THR A 221 -15.06 -23.51 8.98
N THR A 222 -14.12 -24.45 9.14
CA THR A 222 -14.37 -25.68 9.93
C THR A 222 -14.37 -25.49 11.45
N ARG A 223 -14.22 -24.26 11.96
CA ARG A 223 -14.07 -23.95 13.39
C ARG A 223 -14.86 -22.70 13.81
N PRO A 224 -16.18 -22.81 14.02
CA PRO A 224 -17.07 -21.65 14.23
C PRO A 224 -16.71 -20.82 15.47
N ALA A 225 -16.21 -21.45 16.54
CA ALA A 225 -15.77 -20.74 17.74
C ALA A 225 -14.56 -19.81 17.47
N LYS A 226 -13.63 -20.19 16.58
CA LYS A 226 -12.48 -19.36 16.21
C LYS A 226 -12.88 -18.23 15.27
N MET A 227 -13.79 -18.48 14.33
CA MET A 227 -14.36 -17.44 13.45
C MET A 227 -15.09 -16.36 14.27
N ARG A 228 -15.92 -16.77 15.23
CA ARG A 228 -16.64 -15.85 16.12
C ARG A 228 -15.71 -14.97 16.94
N ARG A 229 -14.63 -15.54 17.50
CA ARG A 229 -13.60 -14.76 18.22
C ARG A 229 -12.87 -13.78 17.31
N ALA A 230 -12.61 -14.15 16.05
CA ALA A 230 -12.01 -13.26 15.06
C ALA A 230 -12.92 -12.06 14.77
N LEU A 231 -14.21 -12.31 14.53
CA LEU A 231 -15.23 -11.28 14.30
C LEU A 231 -15.41 -10.35 15.50
N GLN A 232 -15.58 -10.89 16.70
CA GLN A 232 -15.72 -10.10 17.93
C GLN A 232 -14.51 -9.19 18.17
N ARG A 233 -13.31 -9.71 17.95
CA ARG A 233 -12.07 -8.92 18.06
C ARG A 233 -12.05 -7.81 17.03
N GLU A 234 -12.27 -8.12 15.75
CA GLU A 234 -12.21 -7.14 14.67
C GLU A 234 -13.23 -6.02 14.90
N ARG A 235 -14.46 -6.37 15.33
CA ARG A 235 -15.48 -5.39 15.76
C ARG A 235 -15.01 -4.51 16.90
N ARG A 236 -14.40 -5.08 17.96
CA ARG A 236 -13.90 -4.31 19.11
C ARG A 236 -12.84 -3.27 18.72
N TRP A 237 -11.92 -3.64 17.83
CA TRP A 237 -10.85 -2.72 17.40
C TRP A 237 -11.29 -1.72 16.33
N ARG A 238 -12.23 -2.08 15.44
CA ARG A 238 -12.75 -1.18 14.41
C ARG A 238 -13.79 -0.18 14.91
N ARG A 239 -14.59 -0.54 15.93
CA ARG A 239 -15.65 0.33 16.48
C ARG A 239 -15.18 1.76 16.79
N PRO A 240 -14.06 2.02 17.50
CA PRO A 240 -13.63 3.40 17.78
C PRO A 240 -13.19 4.15 16.50
N VAL A 241 -12.61 3.44 15.53
CA VAL A 241 -12.19 4.05 14.26
C VAL A 241 -13.40 4.43 13.41
N VAL A 242 -14.42 3.56 13.36
CA VAL A 242 -15.68 3.82 12.66
C VAL A 242 -16.43 4.98 13.31
N GLN A 243 -16.47 5.04 14.64
CA GLN A 243 -17.05 6.18 15.38
C GLN A 243 -16.32 7.48 15.06
N ALA A 244 -14.99 7.49 15.08
CA ALA A 244 -14.20 8.66 14.72
C ALA A 244 -14.43 9.09 13.26
N LYS A 245 -14.52 8.13 12.32
CA LYS A 245 -14.81 8.39 10.90
C LYS A 245 -16.18 9.07 10.73
N LEU A 246 -17.22 8.50 11.33
CA LEU A 246 -18.59 9.01 11.23
C LEU A 246 -18.74 10.37 11.93
N TRP A 247 -18.08 10.56 13.08
CA TRP A 247 -18.04 11.85 13.76
C TRP A 247 -17.37 12.92 12.91
N LEU A 248 -16.22 12.62 12.28
CA LEU A 248 -15.53 13.55 11.40
C LEU A 248 -16.40 13.89 10.17
N GLN A 249 -17.07 12.90 9.58
CA GLN A 249 -18.00 13.12 8.47
C GLN A 249 -19.18 14.03 8.87
N GLY A 250 -19.78 13.80 10.04
CA GLY A 250 -20.86 14.65 10.58
C GLY A 250 -20.39 16.08 10.89
N ALA A 251 -19.19 16.22 11.47
CA ALA A 251 -18.59 17.53 11.73
C ALA A 251 -18.34 18.32 10.43
N ILE A 252 -17.85 17.66 9.38
CA ILE A 252 -17.65 18.27 8.06
C ILE A 252 -19.00 18.59 7.39
N ALA A 253 -20.02 17.78 7.60
CA ALA A 253 -21.37 17.97 7.07
C ALA A 253 -22.21 19.01 7.84
N GLY A 254 -21.66 19.64 8.89
CA GLY A 254 -22.33 20.68 9.67
C GLY A 254 -23.29 20.16 10.75
N THR A 255 -23.28 18.86 11.03
CA THR A 255 -24.05 18.23 12.11
C THR A 255 -23.10 17.59 13.14
N PRO A 256 -22.37 18.40 13.94
CA PRO A 256 -21.49 17.87 14.96
C PRO A 256 -22.32 17.19 16.05
N GLY A 257 -22.33 15.85 16.04
CA GLY A 257 -23.04 15.02 17.00
C GLY A 257 -22.34 13.67 17.17
N LEU A 258 -22.58 13.01 18.30
CA LEU A 258 -22.16 11.63 18.47
C LEU A 258 -22.89 10.76 17.43
N PRO A 259 -22.18 9.93 16.66
CA PRO A 259 -22.82 9.10 15.64
C PRO A 259 -23.77 8.09 16.28
N ASP A 260 -24.95 7.92 15.68
CA ASP A 260 -25.96 6.96 16.14
C ASP A 260 -25.34 5.55 16.20
N GLU A 261 -25.55 4.85 17.32
CA GLU A 261 -25.03 3.49 17.52
C GLU A 261 -25.52 2.52 16.44
N ARG A 262 -26.73 2.75 15.90
CA ARG A 262 -27.27 1.93 14.80
C ARG A 262 -26.49 2.14 13.51
N ALA A 263 -26.09 3.38 13.21
CA ALA A 263 -25.25 3.68 12.05
C ALA A 263 -23.84 3.11 12.22
N VAL A 264 -23.27 3.20 13.42
CA VAL A 264 -21.98 2.57 13.76
C VAL A 264 -22.06 1.05 13.59
N ALA A 265 -23.11 0.41 14.08
CA ALA A 265 -23.31 -1.04 13.98
C ALA A 265 -23.50 -1.50 12.53
N ALA A 266 -24.33 -0.79 11.74
CA ALA A 266 -24.54 -1.08 10.33
C ALA A 266 -23.24 -0.98 9.52
N GLN A 267 -22.46 0.08 9.74
CA GLN A 267 -21.15 0.24 9.09
C GLN A 267 -20.17 -0.88 9.51
N LEU A 268 -20.22 -1.30 10.78
CA LEU A 268 -19.39 -2.39 11.29
C LEU A 268 -19.77 -3.75 10.69
N ASP A 269 -21.05 -3.98 10.41
CA ASP A 269 -21.54 -5.20 9.77
C ASP A 269 -21.14 -5.26 8.29
N LEU A 270 -21.15 -4.12 7.59
CA LEU A 270 -20.61 -4.01 6.23
C LEU A 270 -19.09 -4.27 6.21
N ASP A 271 -18.34 -3.62 7.10
CA ASP A 271 -16.88 -3.70 7.14
C ASP A 271 -16.34 -5.05 7.67
N VAL A 272 -17.10 -5.73 8.54
CA VAL A 272 -16.65 -6.92 9.28
C VAL A 272 -17.53 -8.12 8.97
N HIS A 273 -17.33 -8.69 7.79
CA HIS A 273 -17.96 -9.93 7.35
C HIS A 273 -16.95 -11.10 7.30
N PRO A 274 -17.41 -12.34 7.50
CA PRO A 274 -16.58 -13.53 7.31
C PRO A 274 -16.27 -13.73 5.82
N ALA A 275 -15.11 -14.34 5.52
CA ALA A 275 -14.79 -14.76 4.16
C ALA A 275 -15.88 -15.73 3.63
N PRO A 276 -16.29 -15.60 2.36
CA PRO A 276 -17.26 -16.53 1.77
C PRO A 276 -16.71 -17.96 1.79
N PRO A 277 -17.56 -18.97 2.02
CA PRO A 277 -17.15 -20.37 1.97
C PRO A 277 -16.60 -20.72 0.57
N PRO A 278 -15.72 -21.75 0.46
CA PRO A 278 -15.35 -22.29 -0.85
C PRO A 278 -16.61 -22.79 -1.58
N GLU A 279 -16.63 -22.67 -2.91
CA GLU A 279 -17.74 -23.14 -3.76
C GLU A 279 -18.16 -24.55 -3.37
N GLY A 280 -19.46 -24.74 -3.09
CA GLY A 280 -20.04 -26.03 -2.67
C GLY A 280 -20.15 -26.27 -1.16
N THR A 281 -19.79 -25.30 -0.30
CA THR A 281 -20.00 -25.42 1.16
C THR A 281 -21.08 -24.44 1.63
N GLU A 282 -22.08 -24.91 2.38
CA GLU A 282 -23.14 -24.03 2.90
C GLU A 282 -22.57 -22.93 3.82
N PRO A 283 -23.06 -21.68 3.72
CA PRO A 283 -22.66 -20.60 4.61
C PRO A 283 -23.08 -20.92 6.04
N ILE A 284 -22.12 -20.87 6.95
CA ILE A 284 -22.36 -21.15 8.38
C ILE A 284 -23.27 -20.04 8.93
N PRO A 285 -24.44 -20.37 9.51
CA PRO A 285 -25.28 -19.38 10.17
C PRO A 285 -24.55 -18.88 11.42
N ILE A 286 -23.91 -17.73 11.30
CA ILE A 286 -23.41 -17.00 12.46
C ILE A 286 -24.62 -16.24 13.00
N ALA A 287 -25.22 -16.76 14.08
CA ALA A 287 -26.35 -16.11 14.74
C ALA A 287 -26.03 -14.62 14.98
N ARG A 288 -26.94 -13.75 14.51
CA ARG A 288 -26.87 -12.28 14.62
C ARG A 288 -26.79 -11.85 16.08
#